data_AF-A0A7V3FZ71-F1
#
_entry.id   AF-A0A7V3FZ71-F1
#
_cell.length_a   1.000
_cell.length_b   1.000
_cell.length_c   1.000
_cell.angle_alpha   90.00
_cell.angle_beta   90.00
_cell.angle_gamma   90.00
#
_symmetry.space_group_name_H-M   'P 1'
#
loop_
_entity.id
_entity.type
_entity.pdbx_description
1 polymer ?
#
loop_
_entity_poly.entity_id
_entity_poly.type
_entity_poly.pdbx_seq_one_letter_code
_entity_poly.pdbx_strand_id
1 'polypeptide(L)'
;MFGLFTPRQPLATSEKAWTESHMCWLADLFGLERLLQARVVLPTEEFFPEAFVPTPGGVRKLLEQVCDFMGVDHTRLSLEILHPQQVPHAAGHHDSTNHDTQGSVIRVNKDVLSNPVALLATLAHEVAHELLLGKPLPREDVLDFERLTDLLPAYLGLGILGANAVLFEASGQDGYMSWWRMQRQGYLPARVFGYALALFAFMRGERGADWAGMLRLDAQTVFRDGLKYLHKTGDSLFHPDTIHKKPRCPSTGELIHWLSQGTPTFRMAALWQLRAPEHKHSRTLEAVLACLDDDDPEIPGQAALTLGSMGELARP
;
A
#
# COMPACT_ATOMS: atom_id res chain seq x y z
N MET A 1 35.32 -14.93 0.33
CA MET A 1 34.45 -15.16 1.51
C MET A 1 33.17 -14.34 1.33
N PHE A 2 32.17 -14.83 0.60
CA PHE A 2 31.02 -13.99 0.21
C PHE A 2 29.72 -14.80 0.19
N GLY A 3 29.17 -15.13 1.36
CA GLY A 3 27.88 -15.84 1.43
C GLY A 3 27.12 -15.75 2.76
N LEU A 4 27.67 -15.15 3.82
CA LEU A 4 27.08 -15.21 5.16
C LEU A 4 26.19 -14.02 5.56
N PHE A 5 25.96 -13.02 4.68
CA PHE A 5 25.26 -11.79 5.09
C PHE A 5 24.31 -11.17 4.05
N THR A 6 23.87 -11.94 3.04
CA THR A 6 22.82 -11.48 2.13
C THR A 6 21.51 -11.40 2.92
N PRO A 7 20.89 -10.21 3.05
CA PRO A 7 19.63 -10.07 3.76
C PRO A 7 18.55 -10.90 3.05
N ARG A 8 17.67 -11.52 3.82
CA ARG A 8 16.53 -12.25 3.26
C ARG A 8 15.51 -11.26 2.72
N GLN A 9 14.75 -11.68 1.72
CA GLN A 9 13.60 -10.93 1.24
C GLN A 9 12.64 -10.68 2.42
N PRO A 10 12.19 -9.44 2.65
CA PRO A 10 11.43 -9.07 3.84
C PRO A 10 9.96 -9.50 3.81
N LEU A 11 9.44 -9.87 2.64
CA LEU A 11 8.07 -10.29 2.41
C LEU A 11 8.02 -11.54 1.53
N ALA A 12 6.84 -12.15 1.46
CA ALA A 12 6.52 -13.11 0.41
C ALA A 12 6.67 -12.45 -0.98
N THR A 13 7.00 -13.25 -2.00
CA THR A 13 7.35 -12.76 -3.34
C THR A 13 6.21 -12.01 -4.00
N SER A 14 4.98 -12.50 -3.86
CA SER A 14 3.75 -11.85 -4.30
C SER A 14 3.49 -10.54 -3.56
N GLU A 15 3.66 -10.50 -2.23
CA GLU A 15 3.47 -9.25 -1.46
C GLU A 15 4.49 -8.18 -1.85
N LYS A 16 5.76 -8.57 -2.02
CA LYS A 16 6.84 -7.66 -2.48
C LYS A 16 6.55 -7.13 -3.88
N ALA A 17 6.30 -8.02 -4.85
CA ALA A 17 5.99 -7.65 -6.22
C ALA A 17 4.75 -6.75 -6.30
N TRP A 18 3.70 -7.08 -5.54
CA TRP A 18 2.49 -6.28 -5.45
C TRP A 18 2.80 -4.87 -4.95
N THR A 19 3.53 -4.75 -3.85
CA THR A 19 3.84 -3.46 -3.24
C THR A 19 4.66 -2.59 -4.18
N GLU A 20 5.70 -3.14 -4.79
CA GLU A 20 6.57 -2.39 -5.69
C GLU A 20 5.88 -1.99 -6.99
N SER A 21 5.11 -2.90 -7.62
CA SER A 21 4.35 -2.58 -8.83
C SER A 21 3.33 -1.46 -8.57
N HIS A 22 2.65 -1.47 -7.42
CA HIS A 22 1.71 -0.41 -7.07
C HIS A 22 2.42 0.90 -6.70
N MET A 23 3.59 0.86 -6.07
CA MET A 23 4.41 2.08 -5.86
C MET A 23 4.88 2.68 -7.20
N CYS A 24 5.25 1.86 -8.19
CA CYS A 24 5.52 2.33 -9.56
C CYS A 24 4.28 3.01 -10.16
N TRP A 25 3.11 2.34 -10.08
CA TRP A 25 1.86 2.90 -10.60
C TRP A 25 1.46 4.21 -9.91
N LEU A 26 1.65 4.32 -8.60
CA LEU A 26 1.43 5.56 -7.85
C LEU A 26 2.38 6.67 -8.29
N ALA A 27 3.64 6.34 -8.60
CA ALA A 27 4.58 7.31 -9.15
C ALA A 27 4.23 7.76 -10.58
N ASP A 28 3.69 6.87 -11.40
CA ASP A 28 3.18 7.22 -12.72
C ASP A 28 1.95 8.13 -12.64
N LEU A 29 1.06 7.87 -11.68
CA LEU A 29 -0.20 8.58 -11.53
C LEU A 29 -0.05 9.95 -10.85
N PHE A 30 0.72 10.00 -9.76
CA PHE A 30 0.83 11.17 -8.89
C PHE A 30 2.18 11.88 -9.00
N GLY A 31 3.13 11.30 -9.73
CA GLY A 31 4.49 11.81 -9.89
C GLY A 31 5.39 11.40 -8.73
N LEU A 32 6.62 11.00 -9.06
CA LEU A 32 7.65 10.63 -8.09
C LEU A 32 8.02 11.79 -7.15
N GLU A 33 7.99 13.03 -7.62
CA GLU A 33 8.30 14.22 -6.82
C GLU A 33 7.44 14.33 -5.57
N ARG A 34 6.17 13.90 -5.63
CA ARG A 34 5.30 13.91 -4.44
C ARG A 34 5.83 13.02 -3.32
N LEU A 35 6.39 11.86 -3.66
CA LEU A 35 7.03 10.97 -2.68
C LEU A 35 8.36 11.56 -2.17
N LEU A 36 9.18 12.09 -3.08
CA LEU A 36 10.49 12.65 -2.73
C LEU A 36 10.38 13.90 -1.85
N GLN A 37 9.30 14.67 -1.98
CA GLN A 37 9.05 15.89 -1.23
C GLN A 37 8.09 15.70 -0.04
N ALA A 38 7.44 14.54 0.06
CA ALA A 38 6.54 14.23 1.17
C ALA A 38 7.23 14.39 2.52
N ARG A 39 6.54 15.06 3.46
CA ARG A 39 6.91 15.07 4.87
C ARG A 39 6.41 13.78 5.51
N VAL A 40 7.23 13.18 6.36
CA VAL A 40 6.79 12.04 7.16
C VAL A 40 5.93 12.54 8.31
N VAL A 41 4.62 12.37 8.20
CA VAL A 41 3.64 12.87 9.17
C VAL A 41 3.57 11.94 10.38
N LEU A 42 3.89 12.49 11.56
CA LEU A 42 3.88 11.78 12.83
C LEU A 42 2.66 12.15 13.67
N PRO A 43 2.07 11.23 14.45
CA PRO A 43 0.98 11.54 15.39
C PRO A 43 1.53 12.26 16.64
N THR A 44 2.06 13.46 16.43
CA THR A 44 2.76 14.28 17.45
C THR A 44 2.28 15.73 17.35
N GLU A 45 2.54 16.52 18.40
CA GLU A 45 2.18 17.94 18.45
C GLU A 45 2.86 18.79 17.35
N GLU A 46 3.97 18.32 16.76
CA GLU A 46 4.60 19.00 15.62
C GLU A 46 3.66 19.05 14.39
N PHE A 47 2.89 17.98 14.16
CA PHE A 47 1.98 17.87 13.02
C PHE A 47 0.52 18.13 13.41
N PHE A 48 0.16 17.85 14.66
CA PHE A 48 -1.18 18.00 15.21
C PHE A 48 -1.10 18.81 16.53
N PRO A 49 -0.88 20.13 16.46
CA PRO A 49 -0.57 20.96 17.64
C PRO A 49 -1.77 21.19 18.57
N GLU A 50 -2.99 21.10 18.04
CA GLU A 50 -4.20 21.23 18.83
C GLU A 50 -4.58 19.89 19.47
N ALA A 51 -4.89 19.91 20.76
CA ALA A 51 -5.43 18.73 21.43
C ALA A 51 -6.75 18.31 20.78
N PHE A 52 -6.84 17.04 20.40
CA PHE A 52 -8.03 16.52 19.75
C PHE A 52 -9.22 16.49 20.71
N VAL A 53 -10.33 17.09 20.28
CA VAL A 53 -11.61 17.04 20.98
C VAL A 53 -12.58 16.19 20.14
N PRO A 54 -13.15 15.08 20.67
CA PRO A 54 -13.97 14.12 19.92
C PRO A 54 -15.38 14.67 19.61
N THR A 55 -15.41 15.73 18.80
CA THR A 55 -16.61 16.44 18.33
C THR A 55 -16.59 16.50 16.80
N PRO A 56 -17.74 16.73 16.14
CA PRO A 56 -17.75 16.92 14.69
C PRO A 56 -16.77 17.99 14.19
N GLY A 57 -16.64 19.10 14.93
CA GLY A 57 -15.66 20.15 14.63
C GLY A 57 -14.21 19.69 14.78
N GLY A 58 -13.90 18.90 15.81
CA GLY A 58 -12.56 18.34 15.99
C GLY A 58 -12.17 17.33 14.91
N VAL A 59 -13.10 16.45 14.50
CA VAL A 59 -12.85 15.50 13.40
C VAL A 59 -12.69 16.25 12.07
N ARG A 60 -13.49 17.28 11.83
CA ARG A 60 -13.36 18.14 10.64
C ARG A 60 -11.99 18.81 10.57
N LYS A 61 -11.48 19.36 11.67
CA LYS A 61 -10.12 19.93 11.71
C LYS A 61 -9.04 18.90 11.38
N LEU A 62 -9.14 17.68 11.93
CA LEU A 62 -8.20 16.60 11.57
C LEU A 62 -8.30 16.24 10.08
N LEU A 63 -9.50 16.19 9.52
CA LEU A 63 -9.71 15.94 8.09
C LEU A 63 -9.05 17.05 7.24
N GLU A 64 -9.25 18.32 7.59
CA GLU A 64 -8.62 19.46 6.91
C GLU A 64 -7.08 19.34 6.92
N GLN A 65 -6.48 19.00 8.07
CA GLN A 65 -5.04 18.79 8.18
C GLN A 65 -4.55 17.60 7.34
N VAL A 66 -5.28 16.48 7.35
CA VAL A 66 -4.95 15.30 6.52
C VAL A 66 -5.04 15.65 5.04
N CYS A 67 -6.07 16.39 4.62
CA CYS A 67 -6.21 16.90 3.27
C CYS A 67 -5.04 17.80 2.87
N ASP A 68 -4.60 18.70 3.75
CA ASP A 68 -3.44 19.56 3.50
C ASP A 68 -2.15 18.75 3.28
N PHE A 69 -1.90 17.74 4.13
CA PHE A 69 -0.75 16.84 3.94
C PHE A 69 -0.83 16.03 2.64
N MET A 70 -2.04 15.63 2.24
CA MET A 70 -2.28 14.83 1.04
C MET A 70 -2.54 15.66 -0.22
N GLY A 71 -2.52 16.99 -0.13
CA GLY A 71 -2.74 17.91 -1.25
C GLY A 71 -4.15 17.79 -1.87
N VAL A 72 -5.17 17.59 -1.04
CA VAL A 72 -6.58 17.49 -1.45
C VAL A 72 -7.34 18.73 -1.01
N ASP A 73 -8.20 19.25 -1.86
CA ASP A 73 -9.12 20.34 -1.52
C ASP A 73 -10.24 19.82 -0.61
N HIS A 74 -10.14 20.11 0.69
CA HIS A 74 -11.12 19.66 1.70
C HIS A 74 -12.53 20.23 1.46
N THR A 75 -12.71 21.28 0.66
CA THR A 75 -14.04 21.86 0.39
C THR A 75 -14.92 20.94 -0.47
N ARG A 76 -14.30 19.97 -1.15
CA ARG A 76 -14.97 18.92 -1.93
C ARG A 76 -15.42 17.73 -1.10
N LEU A 77 -15.07 17.72 0.19
CA LEU A 77 -15.32 16.63 1.11
C LEU A 77 -16.30 17.08 2.19
N SER A 78 -17.40 16.35 2.31
CA SER A 78 -18.31 16.44 3.44
C SER A 78 -17.97 15.34 4.46
N LEU A 79 -18.29 15.59 5.73
CA LEU A 79 -17.98 14.69 6.83
C LEU A 79 -19.25 14.38 7.62
N GLU A 80 -19.54 13.09 7.80
CA GLU A 80 -20.61 12.58 8.65
C GLU A 80 -20.04 11.63 9.70
N ILE A 81 -20.45 11.80 10.96
CA ILE A 81 -20.10 10.86 12.03
C ILE A 81 -21.31 9.99 12.29
N LEU A 82 -21.15 8.68 12.07
CA LEU A 82 -22.22 7.71 12.14
C LEU A 82 -22.07 6.80 13.36
N HIS A 83 -23.20 6.33 13.86
CA HIS A 83 -23.21 5.29 14.88
C HIS A 83 -22.78 3.94 14.29
N PRO A 84 -22.14 3.04 15.06
CA PRO A 84 -21.64 1.75 14.56
C PRO A 84 -22.69 0.88 13.85
N GLN A 85 -23.96 1.02 14.24
CA GLN A 85 -25.08 0.29 13.64
C GLN A 85 -25.40 0.74 12.20
N GLN A 86 -24.97 1.95 11.82
CA GLN A 86 -25.18 2.52 10.49
C GLN A 86 -24.02 2.22 9.53
N VAL A 87 -22.85 1.84 10.05
CA VAL A 87 -21.66 1.41 9.29
C VAL A 87 -21.08 0.13 9.91
N PRO A 88 -21.83 -0.99 9.89
CA PRO A 88 -21.39 -2.21 10.54
C PRO A 88 -20.08 -2.70 9.93
N HIS A 89 -19.08 -2.92 10.79
CA HIS A 89 -17.74 -3.45 10.46
C HIS A 89 -16.79 -2.52 9.69
N ALA A 90 -17.14 -1.25 9.47
CA ALA A 90 -16.24 -0.28 8.84
C ALA A 90 -15.85 0.85 9.83
N ALA A 91 -14.57 1.26 9.78
CA ALA A 91 -14.06 2.39 10.56
C ALA A 91 -14.41 3.73 9.88
N GLY A 92 -14.54 3.73 8.56
CA GLY A 92 -15.05 4.80 7.73
C GLY A 92 -15.62 4.27 6.42
N HIS A 93 -16.27 5.14 5.65
CA HIS A 93 -16.77 4.83 4.31
C HIS A 93 -16.84 6.09 3.45
N HIS A 94 -16.25 6.03 2.25
CA HIS A 94 -16.36 7.04 1.21
C HIS A 94 -17.55 6.75 0.30
N ASP A 95 -18.38 7.76 0.07
CA ASP A 95 -19.51 7.70 -0.87
C ASP A 95 -19.38 8.80 -1.92
N SER A 96 -19.22 8.36 -3.16
CA SER A 96 -19.03 9.19 -4.34
C SER A 96 -20.26 9.22 -5.25
N THR A 97 -21.43 8.72 -4.81
CA THR A 97 -22.62 8.55 -5.67
C THR A 97 -23.10 9.85 -6.33
N ASN A 98 -22.77 11.01 -5.76
CA ASN A 98 -23.10 12.34 -6.28
C ASN A 98 -21.86 13.23 -6.49
N HIS A 99 -20.68 12.66 -6.73
CA HIS A 99 -19.39 13.38 -6.83
C HIS A 99 -19.47 14.67 -7.66
N ASP A 100 -20.04 14.60 -8.87
CA ASP A 100 -20.16 15.72 -9.81
C ASP A 100 -21.09 16.86 -9.34
N THR A 101 -21.94 16.62 -8.33
CA THR A 101 -22.98 17.58 -7.92
C THR A 101 -22.89 18.04 -6.46
N GLN A 102 -22.35 17.21 -5.56
CA GLN A 102 -22.31 17.50 -4.12
C GLN A 102 -20.95 17.21 -3.46
N GLY A 103 -19.94 16.79 -4.23
CA GLY A 103 -18.67 16.31 -3.69
C GLY A 103 -18.81 14.93 -3.03
N SER A 104 -17.73 14.44 -2.43
CA SER A 104 -17.73 13.14 -1.76
C SER A 104 -18.10 13.26 -0.29
N VAL A 105 -18.74 12.23 0.24
CA VAL A 105 -19.09 12.13 1.66
C VAL A 105 -18.15 11.14 2.33
N ILE A 106 -17.38 11.63 3.30
CA ILE A 106 -16.57 10.82 4.20
C ILE A 106 -17.41 10.52 5.45
N ARG A 107 -17.67 9.24 5.69
CA ARG A 107 -18.38 8.77 6.88
C ARG A 107 -17.39 8.16 7.84
N VAL A 108 -17.43 8.56 9.11
CA VAL A 108 -16.54 8.04 10.16
C VAL A 108 -17.37 7.40 11.26
N ASN A 109 -16.96 6.21 11.69
CA ASN A 109 -17.59 5.53 12.80
C ASN A 109 -17.26 6.24 14.13
N LYS A 110 -18.29 6.57 14.91
CA LYS A 110 -18.16 7.27 16.20
C LYS A 110 -17.21 6.58 17.18
N ASP A 111 -17.10 5.25 17.16
CA ASP A 111 -16.24 4.50 18.09
C ASP A 111 -14.76 4.80 17.87
N VAL A 112 -14.36 5.15 16.64
CA VAL A 112 -12.97 5.45 16.25
C VAL A 112 -12.49 6.77 16.85
N LEU A 113 -13.40 7.69 17.19
CA LEU A 113 -13.04 8.99 17.81
C LEU A 113 -12.35 8.83 19.17
N SER A 114 -12.48 7.68 19.84
CA SER A 114 -11.77 7.41 21.09
C SER A 114 -10.27 7.16 20.90
N ASN A 115 -9.82 6.92 19.67
CA ASN A 115 -8.43 6.63 19.33
C ASN A 115 -7.97 7.57 18.19
N PRO A 116 -7.25 8.67 18.50
CA PRO A 116 -6.82 9.65 17.51
C PRO A 116 -5.94 9.08 16.40
N VAL A 117 -5.06 8.10 16.69
CA VAL A 117 -4.20 7.48 15.67
C VAL A 117 -5.04 6.65 14.69
N ALA A 118 -5.97 5.86 15.21
CA ALA A 118 -6.92 5.11 14.38
C ALA A 118 -7.81 6.04 13.55
N LEU A 119 -8.25 7.18 14.11
CA LEU A 119 -9.02 8.18 13.39
C LEU A 119 -8.22 8.80 12.25
N LEU A 120 -6.98 9.22 12.50
CA LEU A 120 -6.09 9.78 11.48
C LEU A 120 -5.82 8.78 10.35
N ALA A 121 -5.62 7.50 10.68
CA ALA A 121 -5.46 6.45 9.69
C ALA A 121 -6.73 6.26 8.83
N THR A 122 -7.92 6.25 9.44
CA THR A 122 -9.19 6.23 8.69
C THR A 122 -9.30 7.45 7.79
N LEU A 123 -9.11 8.66 8.30
CA LEU A 123 -9.24 9.88 7.48
C LEU A 123 -8.26 9.87 6.30
N ALA A 124 -7.02 9.44 6.51
CA ALA A 124 -6.04 9.31 5.41
C ALA A 124 -6.48 8.28 4.36
N HIS A 125 -7.07 7.17 4.78
CA HIS A 125 -7.66 6.17 3.88
C HIS A 125 -8.83 6.76 3.07
N GLU A 126 -9.77 7.45 3.71
CA GLU A 126 -10.93 8.03 3.00
C GLU A 126 -10.52 9.16 2.05
N VAL A 127 -9.49 9.95 2.39
CA VAL A 127 -8.91 10.95 1.47
C VAL A 127 -8.13 10.30 0.33
N ALA A 128 -7.53 9.13 0.55
CA ALA A 128 -6.90 8.36 -0.52
C ALA A 128 -7.93 7.81 -1.52
N HIS A 129 -9.11 7.39 -1.05
CA HIS A 129 -10.23 7.00 -1.93
C HIS A 129 -10.59 8.13 -2.89
N GLU A 130 -10.70 9.36 -2.39
CA GLU A 130 -10.97 10.54 -3.20
C GLU A 130 -9.91 10.76 -4.30
N LEU A 131 -8.63 10.60 -3.97
CA LEU A 131 -7.54 10.78 -4.93
C LEU A 131 -7.51 9.70 -6.03
N LEU A 132 -7.94 8.49 -5.69
CA LEU A 132 -7.98 7.34 -6.59
C LEU A 132 -9.27 7.26 -7.42
N LEU A 133 -10.30 8.04 -7.06
CA LEU A 133 -11.58 8.04 -7.77
C LEU A 133 -11.40 8.43 -9.25
N GLY A 134 -12.01 7.64 -10.13
CA GLY A 134 -11.97 7.86 -11.59
C GLY A 134 -10.61 7.62 -12.25
N LYS A 135 -9.64 7.03 -11.54
CA LYS A 135 -8.31 6.69 -12.09
C LYS A 135 -8.31 5.30 -12.73
N PRO A 136 -7.53 5.08 -13.81
CA PRO A 136 -7.42 3.77 -14.43
C PRO A 136 -6.65 2.83 -13.51
N LEU A 137 -7.38 1.93 -12.83
CA LEU A 137 -6.80 0.98 -11.88
C LEU A 137 -5.92 -0.05 -12.60
N PRO A 138 -4.83 -0.51 -11.95
CA PRO A 138 -3.98 -1.55 -12.52
C PRO A 138 -4.70 -2.91 -12.60
N ARG A 139 -5.70 -3.13 -11.74
CA ARG A 139 -6.62 -4.29 -11.75
C ARG A 139 -8.01 -3.88 -11.29
N GLU A 140 -9.02 -4.52 -11.87
CA GLU A 140 -10.43 -4.35 -11.49
C GLU A 140 -10.83 -5.32 -10.35
N ASP A 141 -10.09 -5.32 -9.24
CA ASP A 141 -10.43 -6.07 -8.03
C ASP A 141 -10.66 -5.11 -6.85
N VAL A 142 -11.83 -5.22 -6.19
CA VAL A 142 -12.23 -4.37 -5.06
C VAL A 142 -11.27 -4.52 -3.88
N LEU A 143 -10.80 -5.74 -3.59
CA LEU A 143 -9.85 -5.95 -2.48
C LEU A 143 -8.48 -5.32 -2.78
N ASP A 144 -8.11 -5.29 -4.07
CA ASP A 144 -6.89 -4.65 -4.54
C ASP A 144 -6.99 -3.12 -4.40
N PHE A 145 -8.16 -2.57 -4.73
CA PHE A 145 -8.46 -1.15 -4.60
C PHE A 145 -8.34 -0.68 -3.15
N GLU A 146 -8.94 -1.37 -2.19
CA GLU A 146 -8.85 -1.00 -0.77
C GLU A 146 -7.41 -1.07 -0.21
N ARG A 147 -6.61 -2.04 -0.66
CA ARG A 147 -5.18 -2.13 -0.31
C ARG A 147 -4.37 -0.99 -0.93
N LEU A 148 -4.71 -0.60 -2.16
CA LEU A 148 -4.11 0.53 -2.85
C LEU A 148 -4.46 1.86 -2.16
N THR A 149 -5.70 1.99 -1.67
CA THR A 149 -6.15 3.10 -0.84
C THR A 149 -5.34 3.19 0.46
N ASP A 150 -5.00 2.06 1.10
CA ASP A 150 -4.08 2.06 2.26
C ASP A 150 -2.63 2.39 1.89
N LEU A 151 -2.17 2.00 0.69
CA LEU A 151 -0.80 2.21 0.25
C LEU A 151 -0.52 3.68 -0.13
N LEU A 152 -1.49 4.37 -0.71
CA LEU A 152 -1.33 5.77 -1.16
C LEU A 152 -0.92 6.73 -0.01
N PRO A 153 -1.51 6.70 1.19
CA PRO A 153 -1.02 7.45 2.34
C PRO A 153 0.45 7.17 2.66
N ALA A 154 0.94 5.93 2.52
CA ALA A 154 2.36 5.62 2.70
C ALA A 154 3.23 6.28 1.63
N TYR A 155 2.78 6.28 0.38
CA TYR A 155 3.44 7.00 -0.72
C TYR A 155 3.52 8.52 -0.49
N LEU A 156 2.50 9.09 0.18
CA LEU A 156 2.41 10.52 0.49
C LEU A 156 2.99 10.92 1.85
N GLY A 157 3.64 10.00 2.59
CA GLY A 157 4.32 10.29 3.85
C GLY A 157 3.47 10.13 5.12
N LEU A 158 2.23 9.66 5.01
CA LEU A 158 1.31 9.41 6.13
C LEU A 158 1.28 7.93 6.57
N GLY A 159 2.10 7.06 5.98
CA GLY A 159 2.03 5.60 6.18
C GLY A 159 2.25 5.11 7.62
N ILE A 160 2.90 5.90 8.47
CA ILE A 160 3.07 5.58 9.90
C ILE A 160 1.72 5.50 10.61
N LEU A 161 0.76 6.35 10.23
CA LEU A 161 -0.59 6.36 10.81
C LEU A 161 -1.29 5.01 10.53
N GLY A 162 -1.29 4.57 9.27
CA GLY A 162 -1.83 3.28 8.87
C GLY A 162 -1.11 2.10 9.53
N ALA A 163 0.23 2.09 9.49
CA ALA A 163 1.06 1.04 10.07
C ALA A 163 0.79 0.81 11.58
N ASN A 164 0.53 1.91 12.31
CA ASN A 164 0.26 1.89 13.74
C ASN A 164 -1.21 1.60 14.08
N ALA A 165 -2.13 1.81 13.14
CA ALA A 165 -3.56 1.58 13.32
C ALA A 165 -4.03 0.16 12.93
N VAL A 166 -3.20 -0.66 12.27
CA VAL A 166 -3.59 -1.99 11.74
C VAL A 166 -4.32 -2.88 12.76
N LEU A 167 -3.94 -2.79 14.04
CA LEU A 167 -4.58 -3.51 15.13
C LEU A 167 -5.22 -2.50 16.10
N PHE A 168 -6.53 -2.55 16.19
CA PHE A 168 -7.31 -1.91 17.24
C PHE A 168 -7.44 -2.87 18.42
N GLU A 169 -6.87 -2.49 19.56
CA GLU A 169 -7.00 -3.22 20.83
C GLU A 169 -7.75 -2.32 21.83
N ALA A 170 -8.89 -2.79 22.31
CA ALA A 170 -9.62 -2.16 23.39
C ALA A 170 -9.77 -3.16 24.54
N SER A 171 -9.43 -2.74 25.74
CA SER A 171 -9.70 -3.49 26.95
C SER A 171 -10.31 -2.59 27.99
N GLY A 172 -11.14 -3.16 28.84
CA GLY A 172 -11.80 -2.45 29.90
C GLY A 172 -12.18 -3.37 31.03
N GLN A 173 -12.54 -2.77 32.16
CA GLN A 173 -12.97 -3.47 33.35
C GLN A 173 -14.35 -2.91 33.73
N ASP A 174 -15.36 -3.77 33.76
CA ASP A 174 -16.70 -3.44 34.24
C ASP A 174 -16.99 -4.27 35.49
N GLY A 175 -16.87 -3.63 36.65
CA GLY A 175 -16.88 -4.31 37.95
C GLY A 175 -15.78 -5.37 38.06
N TYR A 176 -16.16 -6.64 38.20
CA TYR A 176 -15.23 -7.78 38.28
C TYR A 176 -14.92 -8.41 36.92
N MET A 177 -15.53 -7.96 35.82
CA MET A 177 -15.27 -8.50 34.48
C MET A 177 -14.28 -7.63 33.72
N SER A 178 -13.18 -8.25 33.31
CA SER A 178 -12.30 -7.69 32.29
C SER A 178 -12.78 -8.15 30.92
N TRP A 179 -12.89 -7.22 29.97
CA TRP A 179 -13.13 -7.53 28.57
C TRP A 179 -11.94 -7.05 27.72
N TRP A 180 -11.69 -7.76 26.63
CA TRP A 180 -10.69 -7.42 25.63
C TRP A 180 -11.30 -7.63 24.24
N ARG A 181 -11.02 -6.70 23.32
CA ARG A 181 -11.47 -6.73 21.93
C ARG A 181 -10.29 -6.37 21.04
N MET A 182 -10.00 -7.23 20.08
CA MET A 182 -9.00 -6.98 19.05
C MET A 182 -9.69 -6.96 17.69
N GLN A 183 -9.53 -5.89 16.93
CA GLN A 183 -10.06 -5.76 15.58
C GLN A 183 -8.95 -5.29 14.65
N ARG A 184 -8.96 -5.79 13.42
CA ARG A 184 -8.08 -5.28 12.38
C ARG A 184 -8.72 -4.05 11.75
N GLN A 185 -7.93 -2.99 11.57
CA GLN A 185 -8.32 -1.79 10.84
C GLN A 185 -7.44 -1.69 9.58
N GLY A 186 -8.04 -1.39 8.43
CA GLY A 186 -7.32 -1.38 7.16
C GLY A 186 -7.10 -2.77 6.52
N TYR A 187 -6.85 -2.72 5.22
CA TYR A 187 -6.71 -3.84 4.30
C TYR A 187 -5.25 -4.23 4.05
N LEU A 188 -4.30 -3.34 4.33
CA LEU A 188 -2.88 -3.60 4.24
C LEU A 188 -2.32 -4.09 5.59
N PRO A 189 -1.66 -5.26 5.64
CA PRO A 189 -1.08 -5.75 6.90
C PRO A 189 0.15 -4.95 7.30
N ALA A 190 0.45 -4.89 8.60
CA ALA A 190 1.56 -4.10 9.16
C ALA A 190 2.92 -4.41 8.51
N ARG A 191 3.18 -5.68 8.15
CA ARG A 191 4.40 -6.07 7.41
C ARG A 191 4.51 -5.39 6.05
N VAL A 192 3.41 -5.26 5.31
CA VAL A 192 3.41 -4.63 3.98
C VAL A 192 3.54 -3.12 4.13
N PHE A 193 2.91 -2.50 5.13
CA PHE A 193 3.20 -1.11 5.49
C PHE A 193 4.69 -0.88 5.81
N GLY A 194 5.30 -1.77 6.61
CA GLY A 194 6.72 -1.72 6.92
C GLY A 194 7.59 -1.72 5.66
N TYR A 195 7.30 -2.61 4.71
CA TYR A 195 8.03 -2.66 3.44
C TYR A 195 7.75 -1.46 2.52
N ALA A 196 6.50 -0.99 2.42
CA ALA A 196 6.15 0.21 1.66
C ALA A 196 6.91 1.45 2.17
N LEU A 197 7.03 1.58 3.50
CA LEU A 197 7.83 2.63 4.12
C LEU A 197 9.34 2.45 3.89
N ALA A 198 9.82 1.22 3.74
CA ALA A 198 11.20 0.95 3.35
C ALA A 198 11.48 1.39 1.91
N LEU A 199 10.55 1.12 0.99
CA LEU A 199 10.61 1.64 -0.38
C LEU A 199 10.58 3.17 -0.40
N PHE A 200 9.69 3.79 0.38
CA PHE A 200 9.62 5.25 0.54
C PHE A 200 10.98 5.83 0.96
N ALA A 201 11.59 5.30 2.02
CA ALA A 201 12.91 5.73 2.50
C ALA A 201 14.02 5.46 1.47
N PHE A 202 13.99 4.29 0.83
CA PHE A 202 14.97 3.89 -0.19
C PHE A 202 14.97 4.84 -1.39
N MET A 203 13.79 5.21 -1.91
CA MET A 203 13.67 6.15 -3.01
C MET A 203 14.19 7.55 -2.69
N ARG A 204 14.15 7.92 -1.42
CA ARG A 204 14.65 9.20 -0.89
C ARG A 204 16.14 9.15 -0.54
N GLY A 205 16.81 8.02 -0.79
CA GLY A 205 18.22 7.82 -0.45
C GLY A 205 18.49 7.75 1.05
N GLU A 206 17.47 7.55 1.88
CA GLU A 206 17.60 7.47 3.33
C GLU A 206 18.30 6.15 3.70
N ARG A 207 19.46 6.25 4.39
CA ARG A 207 20.20 5.07 4.91
C ARG A 207 19.66 4.55 6.23
N GLY A 208 18.82 5.36 6.88
CA GLY A 208 18.10 5.12 8.10
C GLY A 208 17.03 6.20 8.24
N ALA A 209 16.10 6.00 9.15
CA ALA A 209 14.97 6.89 9.34
C ALA A 209 14.77 7.14 10.84
N ASP A 210 14.96 8.37 11.28
CA ASP A 210 14.79 8.75 12.70
C ASP A 210 13.33 8.50 13.16
N TRP A 211 12.38 8.69 12.25
CA TRP A 211 10.96 8.42 12.47
C TRP A 211 10.63 6.93 12.59
N ALA A 212 11.50 6.01 12.19
CA ALA A 212 11.21 4.57 12.25
C ALA A 212 11.00 4.07 13.68
N GLY A 213 11.54 4.79 14.69
CA GLY A 213 11.27 4.55 16.11
C GLY A 213 9.79 4.66 16.49
N MET A 214 9.00 5.43 15.72
CA MET A 214 7.58 5.66 15.95
C MET A 214 6.67 4.58 15.36
N LEU A 215 7.23 3.63 14.60
CA LEU A 215 6.49 2.49 14.07
C LEU A 215 6.23 1.45 15.16
N ARG A 216 5.05 0.85 15.11
CA ARG A 216 4.72 -0.38 15.84
C ARG A 216 5.70 -1.48 15.45
N LEU A 217 6.07 -2.33 16.42
CA LEU A 217 7.21 -3.25 16.30
C LEU A 217 7.13 -4.21 15.10
N ASP A 218 5.94 -4.65 14.73
CA ASP A 218 5.74 -5.58 13.61
C ASP A 218 5.94 -4.92 12.24
N ALA A 219 5.51 -3.67 12.06
CA ALA A 219 5.87 -2.86 10.89
C ALA A 219 7.34 -2.43 10.92
N GLN A 220 7.85 -2.02 12.08
CA GLN A 220 9.22 -1.53 12.27
C GLN A 220 10.27 -2.58 11.88
N THR A 221 10.04 -3.84 12.26
CA THR A 221 10.97 -4.94 11.96
C THR A 221 11.10 -5.11 10.44
N VAL A 222 9.98 -5.19 9.73
CA VAL A 222 9.95 -5.38 8.28
C VAL A 222 10.47 -4.15 7.54
N PHE A 223 10.22 -2.94 8.06
CA PHE A 223 10.84 -1.71 7.56
C PHE A 223 12.36 -1.78 7.58
N ARG A 224 12.96 -2.14 8.73
CA ARG A 224 14.43 -2.20 8.87
C ARG A 224 15.05 -3.26 7.98
N ASP A 225 14.44 -4.45 7.95
CA ASP A 225 14.92 -5.56 7.12
C ASP A 225 14.77 -5.23 5.63
N GLY A 226 13.66 -4.62 5.24
CA GLY A 226 13.40 -4.18 3.87
C GLY A 226 14.36 -3.10 3.40
N LEU A 227 14.61 -2.07 4.20
CA LEU A 227 15.53 -1.00 3.82
C LEU A 227 16.96 -1.52 3.68
N LYS A 228 17.38 -2.42 4.58
CA LYS A 228 18.66 -3.12 4.49
C LYS A 228 18.74 -4.03 3.26
N TYR A 229 17.66 -4.73 2.93
CA TYR A 229 17.56 -5.55 1.73
C TYR A 229 17.76 -4.71 0.47
N LEU A 230 16.94 -3.68 0.29
CA LEU A 230 16.95 -2.77 -0.85
C LEU A 230 18.34 -2.16 -1.09
N HIS A 231 18.97 -1.61 -0.06
CA HIS A 231 20.30 -1.00 -0.17
C HIS A 231 21.42 -2.00 -0.49
N LYS A 232 21.28 -3.27 -0.09
CA LYS A 232 22.32 -4.29 -0.34
C LYS A 232 22.17 -4.99 -1.68
N THR A 233 20.94 -5.22 -2.13
CA THR A 233 20.67 -6.03 -3.32
C THR A 233 20.29 -5.20 -4.54
N GLY A 234 19.69 -4.02 -4.34
CA GLY A 234 19.05 -3.26 -5.41
C GLY A 234 17.84 -3.97 -6.04
N ASP A 235 17.38 -5.08 -5.44
CA ASP A 235 16.29 -5.89 -6.00
C ASP A 235 14.93 -5.25 -5.70
N SER A 236 14.51 -4.34 -6.58
CA SER A 236 13.21 -3.69 -6.55
C SER A 236 12.74 -3.31 -7.94
N LEU A 237 11.45 -3.51 -8.23
CA LEU A 237 10.77 -2.94 -9.39
C LEU A 237 10.66 -1.41 -9.24
N PHE A 238 10.53 -0.92 -8.01
CA PHE A 238 10.47 0.50 -7.65
C PHE A 238 11.84 0.97 -7.15
N HIS A 239 12.72 1.34 -8.09
CA HIS A 239 14.13 1.61 -7.82
C HIS A 239 14.57 2.99 -8.34
N PRO A 240 15.39 3.75 -7.59
CA PRO A 240 15.80 5.12 -7.98
C PRO A 240 16.39 5.23 -9.39
N ASP A 241 17.28 4.29 -9.74
CA ASP A 241 17.98 4.33 -11.04
C ASP A 241 17.11 3.95 -12.26
N THR A 242 15.95 3.32 -12.03
CA THR A 242 15.10 2.81 -13.11
C THR A 242 13.77 3.55 -13.21
N ILE A 243 13.25 4.10 -12.12
CA ILE A 243 11.91 4.72 -12.06
C ILE A 243 11.74 5.92 -13.00
N HIS A 244 12.82 6.64 -13.31
CA HIS A 244 12.79 7.81 -14.18
C HIS A 244 12.75 7.45 -15.67
N LYS A 245 13.01 6.19 -16.02
CA LYS A 245 12.88 5.71 -17.39
C LYS A 245 11.38 5.67 -17.68
N LYS A 246 10.91 6.43 -18.68
CA LYS A 246 9.49 6.61 -19.05
C LYS A 246 8.65 5.36 -18.76
N PRO A 247 7.41 5.49 -18.23
CA PRO A 247 6.52 4.35 -18.07
C PRO A 247 6.32 3.70 -19.42
N ARG A 248 6.88 2.50 -19.55
CA ARG A 248 6.65 1.63 -20.68
C ARG A 248 6.09 0.35 -20.11
N CYS A 249 4.93 -0.02 -20.64
CA CYS A 249 4.52 -1.40 -20.59
C CYS A 249 5.74 -2.25 -21.04
N PRO A 250 6.22 -3.19 -20.22
CA PRO A 250 7.42 -3.94 -20.56
C PRO A 250 7.26 -4.60 -21.92
N SER A 251 8.29 -4.49 -22.75
CA SER A 251 8.31 -5.19 -24.03
C SER A 251 8.32 -6.70 -23.81
N THR A 252 7.87 -7.46 -24.81
CA THR A 252 7.92 -8.94 -24.78
C THR A 252 9.34 -9.46 -24.46
N GLY A 253 10.38 -8.79 -24.97
CA GLY A 253 11.77 -9.14 -24.67
C GLY A 253 12.17 -8.89 -23.21
N GLU A 254 11.71 -7.78 -22.62
CA GLU A 254 11.92 -7.49 -21.20
C GLU A 254 11.18 -8.49 -20.32
N LEU A 255 9.94 -8.86 -20.65
CA LEU A 255 9.18 -9.88 -19.93
C LEU A 255 9.88 -11.25 -19.97
N ILE A 256 10.39 -11.67 -21.13
CA ILE A 256 11.18 -12.91 -21.26
C ILE A 256 12.45 -12.83 -20.41
N HIS A 257 13.14 -11.68 -20.42
CA HIS A 257 14.33 -11.48 -19.60
C HIS A 257 13.99 -11.57 -18.10
N TRP A 258 12.90 -10.95 -17.66
CA TRP A 258 12.45 -11.02 -16.27
C TRP A 258 12.10 -12.44 -15.84
N LEU A 259 11.37 -13.19 -16.67
CA LEU A 259 11.03 -14.59 -16.41
C LEU A 259 12.27 -15.47 -16.28
N SER A 260 13.26 -15.29 -17.17
CA SER A 260 14.42 -16.18 -17.24
C SER A 260 15.58 -15.79 -16.31
N GLN A 261 15.82 -14.49 -16.11
CA GLN A 261 17.00 -13.97 -15.41
C GLN A 261 16.66 -13.06 -14.22
N GLY A 262 15.38 -12.65 -14.08
CA GLY A 262 14.95 -11.81 -12.97
C GLY A 262 14.97 -12.54 -11.63
N THR A 263 14.95 -11.76 -10.55
CA THR A 263 14.65 -12.29 -9.21
C THR A 263 13.20 -12.79 -9.16
N PRO A 264 12.80 -13.56 -8.14
CA PRO A 264 11.41 -14.01 -8.00
C PRO A 264 10.41 -12.85 -8.07
N THR A 265 10.75 -11.66 -7.57
CA THR A 265 9.89 -10.47 -7.68
C THR A 265 9.64 -10.07 -9.13
N PHE A 266 10.69 -10.01 -9.95
CA PHE A 266 10.58 -9.66 -11.38
C PHE A 266 9.83 -10.73 -12.18
N ARG A 267 10.06 -12.01 -11.88
CA ARG A 267 9.30 -13.12 -12.49
C ARG A 267 7.82 -13.03 -12.15
N MET A 268 7.49 -12.79 -10.88
CA MET A 268 6.12 -12.61 -10.40
C MET A 268 5.41 -11.47 -11.14
N ALA A 269 6.05 -10.31 -11.26
CA ALA A 269 5.50 -9.17 -11.99
C ALA A 269 5.33 -9.47 -13.50
N ALA A 270 6.30 -10.15 -14.12
CA ALA A 270 6.20 -10.54 -15.54
C ALA A 270 5.02 -11.49 -15.79
N LEU A 271 4.85 -12.51 -14.94
CA LEU A 271 3.72 -13.45 -15.02
C LEU A 271 2.37 -12.72 -14.93
N TRP A 272 2.26 -11.75 -14.04
CA TRP A 272 1.05 -10.94 -13.92
C TRP A 272 0.76 -10.09 -15.15
N GLN A 273 1.78 -9.45 -15.74
CA GLN A 273 1.61 -8.65 -16.96
C GLN A 273 1.21 -9.49 -18.16
N LEU A 274 1.72 -10.72 -18.28
CA LEU A 274 1.37 -11.64 -19.37
C LEU A 274 -0.09 -12.11 -19.37
N ARG A 275 -0.83 -11.89 -18.28
CA ARG A 275 -2.28 -12.17 -18.24
C ARG A 275 -3.09 -11.12 -18.98
N ALA A 276 -2.56 -9.92 -19.16
CA ALA A 276 -3.20 -8.87 -19.93
C ALA A 276 -3.23 -9.26 -21.43
N PRO A 277 -4.35 -9.02 -22.15
CA PRO A 277 -4.50 -9.44 -23.55
C PRO A 277 -3.38 -8.98 -24.48
N GLU A 278 -2.85 -7.79 -24.26
CA GLU A 278 -1.81 -7.12 -25.05
C GLU A 278 -0.44 -7.82 -25.01
N HIS A 279 -0.22 -8.73 -24.04
CA HIS A 279 1.07 -9.38 -23.83
C HIS A 279 1.09 -10.89 -24.11
N LYS A 280 -0.02 -11.45 -24.59
CA LYS A 280 -0.11 -12.88 -24.94
C LYS A 280 0.62 -13.17 -26.25
N HIS A 281 1.87 -13.62 -26.14
CA HIS A 281 2.71 -13.95 -27.28
C HIS A 281 3.27 -15.38 -27.18
N SER A 282 3.33 -16.09 -28.31
CA SER A 282 3.94 -17.43 -28.35
C SER A 282 5.39 -17.46 -27.88
N ARG A 283 6.13 -16.35 -28.06
CA ARG A 283 7.53 -16.21 -27.63
C ARG A 283 7.73 -16.21 -26.12
N THR A 284 6.70 -15.91 -25.33
CA THR A 284 6.79 -15.92 -23.86
C THR A 284 6.48 -17.31 -23.29
N LEU A 285 5.88 -18.20 -24.07
CA LEU A 285 5.41 -19.51 -23.61
C LEU A 285 6.52 -20.34 -22.99
N GLU A 286 7.66 -20.49 -23.67
CA GLU A 286 8.80 -21.26 -23.18
C GLU A 286 9.33 -20.70 -21.85
N ALA A 287 9.42 -19.37 -21.73
CA ALA A 287 9.87 -18.72 -20.51
C ALA A 287 8.88 -18.89 -19.34
N VAL A 288 7.57 -18.90 -19.62
CA VAL A 288 6.54 -19.18 -18.60
C VAL A 288 6.56 -20.65 -18.19
N LEU A 289 6.72 -21.58 -19.15
CA LEU A 289 6.83 -23.02 -18.85
C LEU A 289 8.04 -23.31 -17.95
N ALA A 290 9.18 -22.68 -18.19
CA ALA A 290 10.36 -22.81 -17.34
C ALA A 290 10.11 -22.36 -15.89
N CYS A 291 9.17 -21.44 -15.65
CA CYS A 291 8.82 -20.98 -14.30
C CYS A 291 7.98 -22.02 -13.51
N LEU A 292 7.50 -23.11 -14.13
CA LEU A 292 6.83 -24.19 -13.40
C LEU A 292 7.79 -24.96 -12.48
N ASP A 293 9.10 -24.93 -12.78
CA ASP A 293 10.16 -25.59 -12.01
C ASP A 293 10.97 -24.58 -11.16
N ASP A 294 10.43 -23.38 -10.88
CA ASP A 294 11.13 -22.35 -10.11
C ASP A 294 11.29 -22.73 -8.62
N ASP A 295 12.43 -22.36 -8.03
CA ASP A 295 12.76 -22.62 -6.61
C ASP A 295 11.91 -21.79 -5.64
N ASP A 296 11.39 -20.64 -6.07
CA ASP A 296 10.47 -19.83 -5.27
C ASP A 296 9.07 -20.46 -5.25
N PRO A 297 8.50 -20.78 -4.08
CA PRO A 297 7.27 -21.57 -4.00
C PRO A 297 6.02 -20.86 -4.53
N GLU A 298 6.05 -19.54 -4.74
CA GLU A 298 4.90 -18.80 -5.27
C GLU A 298 4.91 -18.70 -6.80
N ILE A 299 6.06 -18.92 -7.44
CA ILE A 299 6.23 -18.75 -8.88
C ILE A 299 5.55 -19.87 -9.69
N PRO A 300 5.71 -21.17 -9.39
CA PRO A 300 5.07 -22.24 -10.16
C PRO A 300 3.54 -22.11 -10.23
N GLY A 301 2.92 -21.75 -9.10
CA GLY A 301 1.47 -21.55 -9.04
C GLY A 301 1.00 -20.40 -9.94
N GLN A 302 1.75 -19.30 -9.97
CA GLN A 302 1.44 -18.15 -10.82
C GLN A 302 1.76 -18.40 -12.29
N ALA A 303 2.79 -19.20 -12.58
CA ALA A 303 3.10 -19.65 -13.94
C ALA A 303 1.95 -20.50 -14.50
N ALA A 304 1.44 -21.46 -13.73
CA ALA A 304 0.28 -22.27 -14.10
C ALA A 304 -0.98 -21.43 -14.38
N LEU A 305 -1.28 -20.44 -13.52
CA LEU A 305 -2.40 -19.51 -13.75
C LEU A 305 -2.21 -18.68 -15.03
N THR A 306 -0.97 -18.26 -15.30
CA THR A 306 -0.64 -17.48 -16.50
C THR A 306 -0.82 -18.30 -17.77
N LEU A 307 -0.33 -19.55 -17.79
CA LEU A 307 -0.56 -20.50 -18.89
C LEU A 307 -2.05 -20.73 -19.13
N GLY A 308 -2.83 -20.92 -18.07
CA GLY A 308 -4.29 -21.06 -18.16
C GLY A 308 -4.96 -19.87 -18.83
N SER A 309 -4.46 -18.64 -18.59
CA SER A 309 -4.97 -17.43 -19.23
C SER A 309 -4.59 -17.29 -20.72
N MET A 310 -3.55 -18.00 -21.18
CA MET A 310 -3.06 -17.94 -22.56
C MET A 310 -3.91 -18.78 -23.54
N GLY A 311 -4.79 -19.66 -23.05
CA GLY A 311 -5.76 -20.39 -23.86
C GLY A 311 -5.11 -21.28 -24.93
N GLU A 312 -5.53 -21.16 -26.20
CA GLU A 312 -5.02 -21.96 -27.32
C GLU A 312 -3.50 -21.86 -27.51
N LEU A 313 -2.88 -20.75 -27.10
CA LEU A 313 -1.42 -20.57 -27.18
C LEU A 313 -0.64 -21.51 -26.24
N ALA A 314 -1.29 -22.06 -25.21
CA ALA A 314 -0.69 -22.96 -24.24
C ALA A 314 -1.10 -24.43 -24.46
N ARG A 315 -1.78 -24.76 -25.56
CA ARG A 315 -2.06 -26.16 -25.90
C ARG A 315 -0.77 -26.88 -26.34
N PRO A 316 -0.54 -28.12 -25.85
CA PRO A 316 0.67 -28.87 -26.12
C PRO A 316 0.84 -29.28 -27.58
#